data_AF-A0A9E2UE23-F1
#
_entry.id   AF-A0A9E2UE23-F1
#
_cell.length_a   1.000
_cell.length_b   1.000
_cell.length_c   1.000
_cell.angle_alpha   90.00
_cell.angle_beta   90.00
_cell.angle_gamma   90.00
#
_symmetry.space_group_name_H-M   'P 1'
#
loop_
_entity.id
_entity.type
_entity.pdbx_description
1 polymer ?
#
loop_
_entity_poly.entity_id
_entity_poly.type
_entity_poly.pdbx_seq_one_letter_code
_entity_poly.pdbx_strand_id
1 'polypeptide(L)' 'THTLDMDWMIPRVPATGQRVEFAFVAIIQFQAGKVANEHLYWDQATVLSQLGVLDHPLAAAGVGSAAQLLKLR' A
#
# COMPACT_ATOMS: atom_id res chain seq x y z
N THR A 1 11.04 3.53 -0.23
CA THR A 1 11.76 2.47 -0.97
C THR A 1 11.67 1.19 -0.17
N HIS A 2 11.35 0.07 -0.80
CA HIS A 2 11.19 -1.25 -0.17
C HIS A 2 12.57 -1.88 0.11
N THR A 3 13.14 -1.57 1.28
CA THR A 3 14.51 -1.93 1.68
C THR A 3 14.58 -3.00 2.76
N LEU A 4 13.43 -3.47 3.25
CA LEU A 4 13.31 -4.49 4.29
C LEU A 4 12.08 -5.34 4.00
N ASP A 5 12.04 -6.56 4.51
CA ASP A 5 10.91 -7.47 4.34
C ASP A 5 9.70 -6.97 5.16
N MET A 6 8.53 -6.90 4.53
CA MET A 6 7.31 -6.33 5.12
C MET A 6 6.19 -7.37 5.17
N ASP A 7 6.33 -8.38 6.03
CA ASP A 7 5.40 -9.52 6.10
C ASP A 7 3.93 -9.14 6.35
N TRP A 8 3.68 -8.04 7.05
CA TRP A 8 2.34 -7.55 7.33
C TRP A 8 1.65 -6.94 6.09
N MET A 9 2.42 -6.54 5.07
CA MET A 9 1.92 -5.81 3.90
C MET A 9 2.05 -6.62 2.61
N ILE A 10 3.20 -7.25 2.40
CA ILE A 10 3.58 -7.96 1.17
C ILE A 10 4.28 -9.28 1.55
N PRO A 11 3.55 -10.22 2.20
CA PRO A 11 4.15 -11.44 2.73
C PRO A 11 4.89 -12.21 1.64
N ARG A 12 6.09 -12.71 1.98
CA ARG A 12 6.97 -13.50 1.09
C ARG A 12 7.55 -12.74 -0.11
N VAL A 13 7.52 -11.40 -0.08
CA VAL A 13 8.24 -10.58 -1.05
C VAL A 13 9.48 -9.99 -0.36
N PRO A 14 10.70 -10.48 -0.67
CA PRO A 14 11.92 -9.92 -0.12
C PRO A 14 12.10 -8.46 -0.53
N ALA A 15 12.92 -7.71 0.22
CA ALA A 15 13.30 -6.34 -0.13
C ALA A 15 13.74 -6.20 -1.60
N THR A 16 12.93 -5.49 -2.39
CA THR A 16 13.14 -5.33 -3.85
C THR A 16 14.03 -4.14 -4.21
N GLY A 17 14.27 -3.21 -3.27
CA GLY A 17 14.93 -1.94 -3.55
C GLY A 17 14.11 -0.93 -4.35
N GLN A 18 12.88 -1.27 -4.76
CA GLN A 18 12.02 -0.39 -5.57
C GLN A 18 11.35 0.70 -4.72
N ARG A 19 11.12 1.88 -5.30
CA ARG A 19 10.24 2.89 -4.72
C ARG A 19 8.80 2.50 -5.02
N VAL A 20 7.95 2.54 -4.01
CA VAL A 20 6.52 2.26 -4.12
C VAL A 20 5.76 3.41 -3.48
N GLU A 21 4.73 3.89 -4.15
CA GLU A 21 3.78 4.89 -3.65
C GLU A 21 2.35 4.44 -3.95
N PHE A 22 1.47 4.59 -2.97
CA PHE A 22 0.07 4.19 -3.10
C PHE A 22 -0.76 4.97 -2.09
N ALA A 23 -2.03 5.19 -2.42
CA ALA A 23 -3.02 5.64 -1.44
C ALA A 23 -3.52 4.45 -0.61
N PHE A 24 -3.81 4.68 0.66
CA PHE A 24 -4.43 3.68 1.53
C PHE A 24 -5.50 4.33 2.40
N VAL A 25 -6.40 3.51 2.93
CA VAL A 25 -7.45 3.90 3.87
C VAL A 25 -7.22 3.15 5.17
N ALA A 26 -7.17 3.88 6.27
CA ALA A 26 -7.17 3.31 7.61
C ALA A 26 -8.54 3.55 8.26
N ILE A 27 -9.17 2.48 8.72
CA ILE A 27 -10.40 2.51 9.51
C ILE A 27 -10.03 2.14 10.94
N ILE A 28 -10.04 3.14 11.83
CA ILE A 28 -9.59 2.98 13.21
C ILE A 28 -10.80 3.00 14.15
N GLN A 29 -10.93 1.96 14.96
CA GLN A 29 -11.86 1.92 16.08
C GLN A 29 -11.16 2.38 17.36
N PHE A 30 -11.81 3.29 18.10
CA PHE A 30 -11.34 3.73 19.42
C PHE A 30 -12.26 3.24 20.53
N GLN A 31 -11.68 2.81 21.65
CA GLN A 31 -12.38 2.46 22.88
C GLN A 31 -11.61 3.03 24.09
N ALA A 32 -12.32 3.72 24.99
CA ALA A 32 -11.73 4.38 26.16
C ALA A 32 -10.51 5.27 25.82
N GLY A 33 -10.58 5.99 24.70
CA GLY A 33 -9.51 6.89 24.24
C GLY A 33 -8.28 6.19 23.66
N LYS A 34 -8.31 4.86 23.45
CA LYS A 34 -7.23 4.08 22.85
C LYS A 34 -7.67 3.42 21.55
N VAL A 35 -6.72 3.11 20.66
CA VAL A 35 -6.99 2.30 19.47
C VAL A 35 -7.34 0.88 19.91
N ALA A 36 -8.50 0.40 19.47
CA ALA A 36 -9.00 -0.94 19.76
C ALA A 36 -8.88 -1.87 18.54
N ASN A 37 -9.04 -1.33 17.33
CA ASN A 37 -8.90 -2.07 16.07
C ASN A 37 -8.47 -1.11 14.95
N GLU A 38 -7.80 -1.65 13.96
CA GLU A 38 -7.38 -0.99 12.73
C GLU A 38 -7.62 -1.93 11.54
N HIS A 39 -8.36 -1.45 10.54
CA HIS A 39 -8.42 -2.09 9.23
C HIS A 39 -7.74 -1.19 8.20
N LEU A 40 -6.71 -1.72 7.55
CA LEU A 40 -5.99 -1.03 6.48
C LEU A 40 -6.40 -1.61 5.13
N TYR A 41 -6.70 -0.72 4.17
CA TYR A 41 -7.03 -1.08 2.81
C TYR A 41 -6.13 -0.33 1.83
N TRP A 42 -5.59 -1.05 0.87
CA TRP A 42 -4.83 -0.48 -0.23
C TRP A 42 -4.95 -1.35 -1.49
N ASP A 43 -4.58 -0.81 -2.64
CA ASP A 43 -4.51 -1.57 -3.88
C ASP A 43 -3.25 -2.43 -3.90
N GLN A 44 -3.40 -3.68 -3.46
CA GLN A 44 -2.32 -4.66 -3.43
C GLN A 44 -1.74 -4.95 -4.81
N ALA A 45 -2.57 -4.95 -5.87
CA ALA A 45 -2.11 -5.27 -7.21
C ALA A 45 -1.18 -4.17 -7.73
N THR A 46 -1.54 -2.91 -7.53
CA THR A 46 -0.67 -1.77 -7.87
C THR A 46 0.63 -1.76 -7.06
N VAL A 47 0.60 -2.13 -5.79
CA VAL A 47 1.82 -2.30 -4.98
C VAL A 47 2.73 -3.38 -5.57
N LEU A 48 2.19 -4.58 -5.84
CA LEU A 48 2.96 -5.69 -6.41
C LEU A 48 3.49 -5.38 -7.82
N SER A 49 2.78 -4.57 -8.60
CA SER A 49 3.24 -4.12 -9.92
C SER A 49 4.42 -3.17 -9.82
N GLN A 50 4.38 -2.18 -8.92
CA GLN A 50 5.51 -1.28 -8.66
C GLN A 50 6.75 -2.01 -8.13
N LEU A 51 6.55 -3.13 -7.43
CA LEU A 51 7.62 -3.99 -6.92
C LEU A 51 8.21 -4.93 -7.99
N GLY A 52 7.65 -4.97 -9.20
CA GLY A 52 8.06 -5.89 -10.26
C GLY A 52 7.66 -7.36 -10.00
N VAL A 53 6.76 -7.61 -9.06
CA VAL A 53 6.27 -8.96 -8.71
C VAL A 53 5.08 -9.36 -9.59
N LEU A 54 4.27 -8.39 -10.02
CA LEU A 54 3.09 -8.60 -10.86
C LEU A 54 3.16 -7.75 -12.12
N ASP A 55 3.24 -8.39 -13.29
CA ASP A 55 3.16 -7.71 -14.59
C ASP A 55 1.73 -7.84 -15.15
N HIS A 56 0.89 -6.82 -14.90
CA HIS A 56 -0.47 -6.77 -15.40
C HIS A 56 -0.93 -5.32 -15.65
N PRO A 57 -1.52 -5.00 -16.83
CA PRO A 57 -1.83 -3.62 -17.21
C PRO A 57 -2.85 -2.94 -16.29
N LEU A 58 -3.85 -3.67 -15.77
CA LEU A 58 -4.80 -3.10 -14.79
C LEU A 58 -4.14 -2.84 -13.44
N ALA A 59 -3.14 -3.62 -13.04
CA ALA A 59 -2.42 -3.41 -11.79
C ALA A 59 -1.57 -2.13 -11.88
N ALA A 60 -0.94 -1.89 -13.03
CA ALA A 60 -0.18 -0.67 -13.30
C ALA A 60 -1.05 0.60 -13.37
N ALA A 61 -2.36 0.47 -13.63
CA ALA A 61 -3.26 1.61 -13.77
C ALA A 61 -3.44 2.43 -12.48
N GLY A 62 -3.21 1.83 -11.30
CA GLY A 62 -3.30 2.53 -10.01
C GLY A 62 -2.05 3.34 -9.64
N VAL A 63 -0.98 3.28 -10.45
CA VAL A 63 0.23 4.09 -10.25
C VAL A 63 -0.14 5.59 -10.29
N GLY A 64 0.28 6.33 -9.27
CA GLY A 64 -0.06 7.75 -9.11
C GLY A 64 -1.34 8.04 -8.32
N SER A 65 -2.03 7.01 -7.81
CA SER A 65 -3.18 7.17 -6.90
C SER A 65 -2.87 8.04 -5.69
N ALA A 66 -1.67 7.90 -5.10
CA ALA A 66 -1.19 8.76 -4.01
C ALA A 66 -1.16 10.25 -4.42
N ALA A 67 -0.61 10.55 -5.60
CA ALA A 67 -0.54 11.91 -6.12
C ALA A 67 -1.94 12.48 -6.45
N GLN A 68 -2.89 11.64 -6.89
CA GLN A 68 -4.27 12.05 -7.12
C GLN A 68 -4.99 12.40 -5.81
N LEU A 69 -4.82 11.60 -4.75
CA LEU A 69 -5.41 11.86 -3.44
C LEU A 69 -4.99 13.23 -2.89
N LEU A 70 -3.72 13.62 -3.08
CA LEU A 70 -3.20 14.92 -2.64
C LEU A 70 -3.83 16.12 -3.36
N LYS A 71 -4.47 15.92 -4.52
CA LYS A 71 -5.18 16.97 -5.28
C LYS A 71 -6.59 17.23 -4.76
N LEU A 72 -7.14 16.38 -3.90
CA LEU A 72 -8.49 16.50 -3.35
C LEU A 72 -8.58 17.47 -2.16
N ARG A 73 -7.52 18.24 -1.91
CA ARG A 73 -7.43 19.24 -0.83
C ARG A 73 -8.00 20.58 -1.25
#